data_AF-A0A1A2RT58-F1
#
_entry.id   AF-A0A1A2RT58-F1
#
_cell.length_a   1.000
_cell.length_b   1.000
_cell.length_c   1.000
_cell.angle_alpha   90.00
_cell.angle_beta   90.00
_cell.angle_gamma   90.00
#
_symmetry.space_group_name_H-M   'P 1'
#
loop_
_entity.id
_entity.type
_entity.pdbx_description
1 polymer ?
#
loop_
_entity_poly.entity_id
_entity_poly.type
_entity_poly.pdbx_seq_one_letter_code
_entity_poly.pdbx_strand_id
1 'polypeptide(L)'
;MTNTAQVTPTPGKPALLLSAFDLAETGYDVEEFLVAGTACSYTAANELGPDGRWDVTPSGSAGFTTRIVVLTPSDPARFNGTVLVEWLNVSGGIDAAAVWMMAHREMLRAGYAYVAVSAQRVGVEGGESLLGADMSLKSQHPQRYASLHHPGDAFSYDIFSQIGALIKNGEPGAILQGLPAQRVIALGESQSAMFLTTYINAVDPLAGIYDGFLVHSRFGPAAPLDGSSIFEESAATRAVAFRPELRVPLLTVITETDVLGGPRDGYYFARQPDNELLRVWEIAGAAHADNYTIQVAFIDSGSAPLETIVAGYTPTNMLMGQQLAHNINFGPQHHYVVQAALAALNTWVATGEPAPRADPLEVRESDGPQPVPDGNGLARGGIRTPWVDVPIARTSGLGGEESIMSAIFGSGELFDADTIQRLYPGGATQYLESFAAALEAAIDSGFILAADRAEILELAAATYPGGRA
;
A
#
# COMPACT_ATOMS: atom_id res chain seq x y z
N MET A 1 -28.38 -1.56 -19.07
CA MET A 1 -28.18 -2.93 -19.59
C MET A 1 -26.98 -3.46 -18.83
N THR A 2 -27.14 -4.52 -18.03
CA THR A 2 -26.02 -5.17 -17.33
C THR A 2 -25.17 -5.86 -18.38
N ASN A 3 -24.09 -5.20 -18.82
CA ASN A 3 -23.09 -5.85 -19.66
C ASN A 3 -22.39 -6.89 -18.78
N THR A 4 -22.70 -8.17 -18.99
CA THR A 4 -22.01 -9.26 -18.31
C THR A 4 -20.57 -9.31 -18.81
N ALA A 5 -19.61 -9.07 -17.92
CA ALA A 5 -18.19 -9.20 -18.25
C ALA A 5 -17.87 -10.66 -18.62
N GLN A 6 -17.08 -10.85 -19.68
CA GLN A 6 -16.60 -12.16 -20.09
C GLN A 6 -15.28 -12.45 -19.39
N VAL A 7 -15.20 -13.58 -18.70
CA VAL A 7 -14.01 -14.03 -17.97
C VAL A 7 -13.39 -15.21 -18.69
N THR A 8 -12.08 -15.14 -18.95
CA THR A 8 -11.32 -16.20 -19.63
C THR A 8 -10.08 -16.58 -18.81
N PRO A 9 -9.95 -17.82 -18.33
CA PRO A 9 -8.75 -18.28 -17.67
C PRO A 9 -7.52 -18.19 -18.58
N THR A 10 -6.37 -17.81 -18.03
CA THR A 10 -5.09 -17.66 -18.74
C THR A 10 -4.02 -18.53 -18.07
N PRO A 11 -3.90 -19.81 -18.48
CA PRO A 11 -2.99 -20.74 -17.82
C PRO A 11 -1.52 -20.30 -17.86
N GLY A 12 -0.77 -20.72 -16.84
CA GLY A 12 0.66 -20.45 -16.68
C GLY A 12 0.97 -19.38 -15.64
N LYS A 13 2.26 -19.16 -15.37
CA LYS A 13 2.70 -18.20 -14.35
C LYS A 13 2.32 -16.76 -14.77
N PRO A 14 1.56 -16.02 -13.95
CA PRO A 14 1.23 -14.63 -14.23
C PRO A 14 2.50 -13.77 -14.30
N ALA A 15 2.49 -12.75 -15.17
CA ALA A 15 3.56 -11.75 -15.21
C ALA A 15 3.32 -10.70 -14.12
N LEU A 16 3.53 -11.09 -12.86
CA LEU A 16 3.34 -10.24 -11.68
C LEU A 16 4.35 -10.67 -10.61
N LEU A 17 5.13 -9.71 -10.09
CA LEU A 17 6.07 -9.98 -9.00
C LEU A 17 5.31 -10.04 -7.67
N LEU A 18 5.10 -11.26 -7.17
CA LEU A 18 4.37 -11.52 -5.91
C LEU A 18 5.29 -11.99 -4.77
N SER A 19 6.35 -12.75 -5.08
CA SER A 19 7.28 -13.34 -4.12
C SER A 19 8.47 -13.98 -4.85
N ALA A 20 9.54 -14.25 -4.12
CA ALA A 20 10.62 -15.14 -4.55
C ALA A 20 10.43 -16.59 -4.08
N PHE A 21 9.52 -16.83 -3.14
CA PHE A 21 9.08 -18.17 -2.69
C PHE A 21 7.82 -18.63 -3.45
N ASP A 22 7.54 -19.93 -3.41
CA ASP A 22 6.34 -20.51 -4.01
C ASP A 22 5.11 -20.30 -3.11
N LEU A 23 4.07 -19.64 -3.62
CA LEU A 23 2.84 -19.39 -2.86
C LEU A 23 2.07 -20.68 -2.57
N ALA A 24 2.25 -21.74 -3.36
CA ALA A 24 1.68 -23.05 -3.05
C ALA A 24 2.19 -23.60 -1.71
N GLU A 25 3.45 -23.31 -1.34
CA GLU A 25 4.04 -23.72 -0.05
C GLU A 25 3.41 -22.98 1.15
N THR A 26 2.72 -21.86 0.89
CA THR A 26 1.93 -21.11 1.90
C THR A 26 0.46 -21.55 1.95
N GLY A 27 0.08 -22.51 1.11
CA GLY A 27 -1.27 -23.03 0.96
C GLY A 27 -2.20 -22.09 0.19
N TYR A 28 -1.67 -21.42 -0.83
CA TYR A 28 -2.41 -20.53 -1.72
C TYR A 28 -2.26 -20.94 -3.19
N ASP A 29 -3.37 -20.90 -3.90
CA ASP A 29 -3.44 -21.07 -5.35
C ASP A 29 -3.39 -19.71 -6.04
N VAL A 30 -2.74 -19.66 -7.21
CA VAL A 30 -2.59 -18.46 -8.04
C VAL A 30 -3.17 -18.73 -9.43
N GLU A 31 -4.17 -17.95 -9.84
CA GLU A 31 -4.78 -18.04 -11.16
C GLU A 31 -4.80 -16.67 -11.86
N GLU A 32 -4.67 -16.66 -13.19
CA GLU A 32 -4.78 -15.45 -14.00
C GLU A 32 -5.99 -15.54 -14.92
N PHE A 33 -6.71 -14.44 -15.06
CA PHE A 33 -7.87 -14.34 -15.94
C PHE A 33 -7.82 -13.05 -16.77
N LEU A 34 -8.33 -13.12 -17.99
CA LEU A 34 -8.68 -11.96 -18.78
C LEU A 34 -10.16 -11.64 -18.59
N VAL A 35 -10.46 -10.37 -18.36
CA VAL A 35 -11.83 -9.87 -18.21
C VAL A 35 -12.11 -8.86 -19.31
N ALA A 36 -13.12 -9.14 -20.13
CA ALA A 36 -13.55 -8.28 -21.22
C ALA A 36 -14.94 -7.70 -20.96
N GLY A 37 -15.13 -6.44 -21.33
CA GLY A 37 -16.37 -5.71 -21.10
C GLY A 37 -16.45 -4.39 -21.86
N THR A 38 -17.38 -3.54 -21.44
CA THR A 38 -17.49 -2.16 -21.92
C THR A 38 -17.52 -1.26 -20.69
N ALA A 39 -16.54 -0.40 -20.55
CA ALA A 39 -16.41 0.54 -19.45
C ALA A 39 -16.92 1.92 -19.85
N CYS A 40 -17.44 2.65 -18.89
CA CYS A 40 -17.80 4.05 -19.02
C CYS A 40 -16.68 4.97 -18.51
N SER A 41 -16.58 6.16 -19.09
CA SER A 41 -15.88 7.28 -18.47
C SER A 41 -16.85 8.17 -17.71
N TYR A 42 -16.33 9.10 -16.92
CA TYR A 42 -17.14 10.01 -16.11
C TYR A 42 -16.87 11.46 -16.48
N THR A 43 -17.89 12.30 -16.37
CA THR A 43 -17.77 13.75 -16.53
C THR A 43 -18.25 14.44 -15.26
N ALA A 44 -17.48 15.41 -14.80
CA ALA A 44 -17.83 16.21 -13.63
C ALA A 44 -19.06 17.07 -13.90
N ALA A 45 -20.03 17.03 -13.00
CA ALA A 45 -21.21 17.87 -13.06
C ALA A 45 -20.90 19.33 -12.66
N ASN A 46 -19.88 19.51 -11.82
CA ASN A 46 -19.39 20.78 -11.32
C ASN A 46 -17.85 20.79 -11.31
N GLU A 47 -17.23 21.93 -11.00
CA GLU A 47 -15.78 22.01 -10.80
C GLU A 47 -15.32 21.07 -9.68
N LEU A 48 -14.23 20.32 -9.91
CA LEU A 48 -13.67 19.40 -8.94
C LEU A 48 -12.85 20.16 -7.89
N GLY A 49 -13.49 20.46 -6.74
CA GLY A 49 -12.90 21.21 -5.63
C GLY A 49 -12.05 20.38 -4.66
N PRO A 50 -11.35 21.02 -3.72
CA PRO A 50 -10.47 20.33 -2.75
C PRO A 50 -11.20 19.58 -1.64
N ASP A 51 -12.52 19.73 -1.52
CA ASP A 51 -13.34 19.09 -0.47
C ASP A 51 -13.77 17.66 -0.82
N GLY A 52 -13.37 17.17 -2.00
CA GLY A 52 -13.68 15.84 -2.50
C GLY A 52 -15.15 15.62 -2.87
N ARG A 53 -16.02 16.64 -2.82
CA ARG A 53 -17.44 16.52 -3.19
C ARG A 53 -17.59 16.54 -4.71
N TRP A 54 -17.25 15.43 -5.33
CA TRP A 54 -17.17 15.33 -6.78
C TRP A 54 -18.40 14.62 -7.32
N ASP A 55 -19.38 15.40 -7.76
CA ASP A 55 -20.55 14.86 -8.45
C ASP A 55 -20.19 14.61 -9.92
N VAL A 56 -20.42 13.39 -10.39
CA VAL A 56 -20.10 12.98 -11.76
C VAL A 56 -21.27 12.24 -12.39
N THR A 57 -21.29 12.17 -13.72
CA THR A 57 -22.20 11.32 -14.49
C THR A 57 -21.44 10.46 -15.49
N PRO A 58 -21.87 9.22 -15.74
CA PRO A 58 -21.32 8.42 -16.84
C PRO A 58 -21.51 9.15 -18.17
N SER A 59 -20.50 9.14 -19.04
CA SER A 59 -20.55 9.87 -20.31
C SER A 59 -20.12 9.02 -21.51
N GLY A 60 -18.82 8.76 -21.67
CA GLY A 60 -18.27 7.94 -22.75
C GLY A 60 -18.37 6.45 -22.46
N SER A 61 -18.24 5.61 -23.49
CA SER A 61 -18.15 4.16 -23.34
C SER A 61 -17.13 3.56 -24.30
N ALA A 62 -16.33 2.60 -23.85
CA ALA A 62 -15.35 1.90 -24.67
C ALA A 62 -15.20 0.43 -24.26
N GLY A 63 -14.94 -0.44 -25.24
CA GLY A 63 -14.61 -1.84 -24.98
C GLY A 63 -13.23 -1.95 -24.32
N PHE A 64 -13.09 -2.88 -23.37
CA PHE A 64 -11.81 -3.20 -22.74
C PHE A 64 -11.62 -4.70 -22.61
N THR A 65 -10.36 -5.11 -22.56
CA THR A 65 -9.93 -6.42 -22.08
C THR A 65 -8.75 -6.17 -21.14
N THR A 66 -8.94 -6.48 -19.86
CA THR A 66 -7.91 -6.33 -18.83
C THR A 66 -7.55 -7.68 -18.20
N ARG A 67 -6.55 -7.69 -17.33
CA ARG A 67 -6.10 -8.84 -16.55
C ARG A 67 -6.51 -8.69 -15.08
N ILE A 68 -6.87 -9.81 -14.46
CA ILE A 68 -6.81 -9.99 -13.01
C ILE A 68 -5.91 -11.19 -12.66
N VAL A 69 -5.25 -11.12 -11.51
CA VAL A 69 -4.54 -12.25 -10.89
C VAL A 69 -5.17 -12.51 -9.53
N VAL A 70 -5.58 -13.75 -9.28
CA VAL A 70 -6.37 -14.16 -8.13
C VAL A 70 -5.54 -15.11 -7.29
N LEU A 71 -5.43 -14.80 -6.01
CA LEU A 71 -4.79 -15.61 -4.99
C LEU A 71 -5.87 -16.05 -3.99
N THR A 72 -6.02 -17.35 -3.79
CA THR A 72 -7.03 -17.92 -2.88
C THR A 72 -6.43 -19.00 -1.99
N PRO A 73 -6.89 -19.14 -0.74
CA PRO A 73 -6.50 -20.28 0.08
C PRO A 73 -6.88 -21.61 -0.60
N SER A 74 -5.92 -22.53 -0.72
CA SER A 74 -6.15 -23.85 -1.34
C SER A 74 -7.07 -24.75 -0.51
N ASP A 75 -7.12 -24.52 0.81
CA ASP A 75 -8.13 -25.10 1.70
C ASP A 75 -9.25 -24.08 1.92
N PRO A 76 -10.47 -24.32 1.40
CA PRO A 76 -11.60 -23.42 1.59
C PRO A 76 -11.94 -23.12 3.05
N ALA A 77 -11.60 -24.01 3.99
CA ALA A 77 -11.83 -23.79 5.41
C ALA A 77 -10.95 -22.68 6.01
N ARG A 78 -9.85 -22.31 5.33
CA ARG A 78 -8.99 -21.19 5.73
C ARG A 78 -9.53 -19.84 5.28
N PHE A 79 -10.44 -19.79 4.30
CA PHE A 79 -10.93 -18.53 3.78
C PHE A 79 -11.75 -17.76 4.81
N ASN A 80 -11.37 -16.50 5.08
CA ASN A 80 -12.01 -15.68 6.11
C ASN A 80 -13.28 -14.95 5.63
N GLY A 81 -13.67 -15.10 4.37
CA GLY A 81 -14.84 -14.43 3.77
C GLY A 81 -14.54 -13.08 3.13
N THR A 82 -13.32 -12.55 3.25
CA THR A 82 -12.94 -11.24 2.70
C THR A 82 -12.08 -11.37 1.46
N VAL A 83 -12.49 -10.69 0.40
CA VAL A 83 -11.70 -10.52 -0.82
C VAL A 83 -11.08 -9.13 -0.85
N LEU A 84 -9.77 -9.07 -1.03
CA LEU A 84 -8.99 -7.86 -1.18
C LEU A 84 -8.79 -7.61 -2.67
N VAL A 85 -9.13 -6.41 -3.15
CA VAL A 85 -9.04 -6.06 -4.58
C VAL A 85 -8.05 -4.91 -4.72
N GLU A 86 -6.84 -5.22 -5.15
CA GLU A 86 -5.80 -4.23 -5.29
C GLU A 86 -5.81 -3.61 -6.68
N TRP A 87 -5.90 -2.28 -6.72
CA TRP A 87 -5.55 -1.50 -7.89
C TRP A 87 -4.02 -1.49 -8.02
N LEU A 88 -3.49 -2.25 -8.98
CA LEU A 88 -2.05 -2.39 -9.17
C LEU A 88 -1.41 -1.04 -9.46
N ASN A 89 -0.29 -0.77 -8.78
CA ASN A 89 0.47 0.45 -8.98
C ASN A 89 1.27 0.33 -10.29
N VAL A 90 1.31 1.42 -11.09
CA VAL A 90 2.02 1.46 -12.38
C VAL A 90 3.08 2.55 -12.49
N SER A 91 3.48 3.16 -11.36
CA SER A 91 4.46 4.24 -11.31
C SER A 91 5.81 3.87 -11.93
N GLY A 92 6.25 2.63 -11.74
CA GLY A 92 7.47 2.09 -12.35
C GLY A 92 7.34 1.67 -13.82
N GLY A 93 6.17 1.89 -14.44
CA GLY A 93 5.88 1.43 -15.81
C GLY A 93 5.57 -0.07 -15.88
N ILE A 94 5.28 -0.69 -14.75
CA ILE A 94 4.97 -2.11 -14.58
C ILE A 94 3.80 -2.23 -13.61
N ASP A 95 2.94 -3.22 -13.80
CA ASP A 95 1.98 -3.64 -12.78
C ASP A 95 2.70 -4.18 -11.53
N ALA A 96 2.59 -3.48 -10.41
CA ALA A 96 3.16 -3.84 -9.12
C ALA A 96 2.07 -3.98 -8.04
N ALA A 97 2.11 -5.09 -7.32
CA ALA A 97 1.22 -5.40 -6.20
C ALA A 97 1.84 -4.83 -4.90
N ALA A 98 1.81 -3.51 -4.76
CA ALA A 98 2.52 -2.79 -3.71
C ALA A 98 1.92 -3.01 -2.31
N VAL A 99 0.58 -3.10 -2.17
CA VAL A 99 -0.04 -3.41 -0.87
C VAL A 99 0.21 -4.88 -0.52
N TRP A 100 0.11 -5.79 -1.49
CA TRP A 100 0.55 -7.18 -1.31
C TRP A 100 1.99 -7.27 -0.79
N MET A 101 2.94 -6.57 -1.42
CA MET A 101 4.33 -6.56 -0.95
C MET A 101 4.43 -6.21 0.54
N MET A 102 3.65 -5.24 1.01
CA MET A 102 3.68 -4.76 2.39
C MET A 102 2.77 -5.50 3.37
N ALA A 103 1.83 -6.34 2.94
CA ALA A 103 0.87 -6.97 3.86
C ALA A 103 0.56 -8.44 3.57
N HIS A 104 1.23 -9.07 2.59
CA HIS A 104 0.98 -10.45 2.20
C HIS A 104 1.03 -11.42 3.38
N ARG A 105 1.87 -11.18 4.37
CA ARG A 105 1.94 -12.03 5.56
C ARG A 105 0.63 -12.12 6.33
N GLU A 106 0.01 -10.99 6.63
CA GLU A 106 -1.31 -10.98 7.24
C GLU A 106 -2.37 -11.51 6.27
N MET A 107 -2.25 -11.19 4.98
CA MET A 107 -3.17 -11.71 3.96
C MET A 107 -3.21 -13.26 3.96
N LEU A 108 -2.03 -13.89 3.97
CA LEU A 108 -1.83 -15.33 3.99
C LEU A 108 -2.22 -15.96 5.34
N ARG A 109 -1.81 -15.33 6.45
CA ARG A 109 -2.05 -15.81 7.82
C ARG A 109 -3.54 -15.84 8.15
N ALA A 110 -4.25 -14.75 7.84
CA ALA A 110 -5.67 -14.63 8.16
C ALA A 110 -6.59 -15.18 7.07
N GLY A 111 -6.06 -15.70 5.95
CA GLY A 111 -6.86 -16.43 4.97
C GLY A 111 -7.72 -15.55 4.07
N TYR A 112 -7.20 -14.38 3.65
CA TYR A 112 -7.87 -13.53 2.68
C TYR A 112 -7.79 -14.15 1.28
N ALA A 113 -8.79 -13.88 0.43
CA ALA A 113 -8.58 -13.96 -1.02
C ALA A 113 -8.06 -12.60 -1.51
N TYR A 114 -7.19 -12.59 -2.50
CA TYR A 114 -6.57 -11.38 -3.02
C TYR A 114 -6.70 -11.35 -4.55
N VAL A 115 -7.10 -10.20 -5.11
CA VAL A 115 -7.28 -9.99 -6.55
C VAL A 115 -6.52 -8.74 -6.97
N ALA A 116 -5.46 -8.94 -7.73
CA ALA A 116 -4.69 -7.89 -8.36
C ALA A 116 -5.33 -7.48 -9.69
N VAL A 117 -5.62 -6.19 -9.89
CA VAL A 117 -6.30 -5.66 -11.08
C VAL A 117 -5.37 -4.75 -11.88
N SER A 118 -5.18 -5.07 -13.16
CA SER A 118 -4.52 -4.20 -14.14
C SER A 118 -5.47 -3.07 -14.57
N ALA A 119 -5.75 -2.13 -13.67
CA ALA A 119 -6.79 -1.13 -13.85
C ALA A 119 -6.38 0.07 -14.73
N GLN A 120 -5.08 0.32 -14.90
CA GLN A 120 -4.56 1.46 -15.65
C GLN A 120 -3.92 1.04 -16.98
N ARG A 121 -3.97 1.97 -17.94
CA ARG A 121 -3.40 1.81 -19.28
C ARG A 121 -1.91 1.51 -19.24
N VAL A 122 -1.15 2.20 -18.40
CA VAL A 122 0.32 2.08 -18.37
C VAL A 122 0.75 0.63 -18.08
N GLY A 123 0.10 -0.06 -17.15
CA GLY A 123 0.41 -1.45 -16.83
C GLY A 123 0.10 -2.42 -17.97
N VAL A 124 -0.90 -2.11 -18.80
CA VAL A 124 -1.38 -2.99 -19.88
C VAL A 124 -0.71 -2.70 -21.22
N GLU A 125 -0.77 -1.45 -21.68
CA GLU A 125 -0.38 -0.98 -23.01
C GLU A 125 0.98 -0.29 -23.03
N GLY A 126 1.51 0.09 -21.87
CA GLY A 126 2.67 1.00 -21.75
C GLY A 126 2.24 2.47 -21.77
N GLY A 127 3.21 3.35 -21.56
CA GLY A 127 2.97 4.79 -21.49
C GLY A 127 4.04 5.51 -20.66
N GLU A 128 3.74 6.77 -20.31
CA GLU A 128 4.57 7.56 -19.42
C GLU A 128 4.58 6.97 -18.01
N SER A 129 5.76 6.88 -17.41
CA SER A 129 5.97 6.35 -16.06
C SER A 129 7.05 7.16 -15.35
N LEU A 130 7.08 7.09 -14.02
CA LEU A 130 8.03 7.82 -13.19
C LEU A 130 9.48 7.43 -13.50
N LEU A 131 9.70 6.16 -13.84
CA LEU A 131 11.03 5.61 -14.11
C LEU A 131 11.39 5.64 -15.60
N GLY A 132 10.49 6.10 -16.47
CA GLY A 132 10.71 6.15 -17.92
C GLY A 132 10.91 4.79 -18.59
N ALA A 133 10.63 3.69 -17.88
CA ALA A 133 10.70 2.33 -18.39
C ALA A 133 9.31 1.87 -18.84
N ASP A 134 9.24 1.16 -19.96
CA ASP A 134 8.06 0.41 -20.38
C ASP A 134 8.27 -1.08 -20.06
N MET A 135 7.63 -1.50 -18.97
CA MET A 135 7.53 -2.88 -18.56
C MET A 135 6.05 -3.27 -18.47
N SER A 136 5.21 -2.75 -19.37
CA SER A 136 3.82 -3.15 -19.47
C SER A 136 3.69 -4.63 -19.83
N LEU A 137 2.50 -5.20 -19.60
CA LEU A 137 2.21 -6.59 -19.94
C LEU A 137 2.50 -6.89 -21.41
N LYS A 138 2.09 -6.01 -22.32
CA LYS A 138 2.31 -6.20 -23.76
C LYS A 138 3.77 -6.06 -24.16
N SER A 139 4.58 -5.30 -23.43
CA SER A 139 6.02 -5.22 -23.66
C SER A 139 6.79 -6.41 -23.07
N GLN A 140 6.41 -6.90 -21.88
CA GLN A 140 7.04 -8.05 -21.25
C GLN A 140 6.73 -9.38 -21.96
N HIS A 141 5.46 -9.61 -22.33
CA HIS A 141 5.00 -10.84 -22.96
C HIS A 141 4.00 -10.58 -24.10
N PRO A 142 4.47 -10.08 -25.26
CA PRO A 142 3.61 -9.57 -26.33
C PRO A 142 2.65 -10.62 -26.89
N GLN A 143 3.06 -11.90 -26.98
CA GLN A 143 2.18 -12.95 -27.49
C GLN A 143 1.12 -13.38 -26.46
N ARG A 144 1.48 -13.43 -25.16
CA ARG A 144 0.56 -13.86 -24.09
C ARG A 144 -0.56 -12.84 -23.91
N TYR A 145 -0.23 -11.55 -24.00
CA TYR A 145 -1.15 -10.46 -23.68
C TYR A 145 -1.60 -9.67 -24.92
N ALA A 146 -1.44 -10.23 -26.12
CA ALA A 146 -1.83 -9.58 -27.38
C ALA A 146 -3.31 -9.15 -27.41
N SER A 147 -4.19 -9.90 -26.72
CA SER A 147 -5.63 -9.65 -26.65
C SER A 147 -6.04 -8.59 -25.63
N LEU A 148 -5.11 -8.10 -24.80
CA LEU A 148 -5.39 -6.99 -23.89
C LEU A 148 -5.62 -5.70 -24.68
N HIS A 149 -6.61 -4.94 -24.19
CA HIS A 149 -6.99 -3.65 -24.76
C HIS A 149 -7.45 -2.72 -23.63
N HIS A 150 -6.68 -1.67 -23.35
CA HIS A 150 -7.06 -0.66 -22.36
C HIS A 150 -7.42 0.68 -23.05
N PRO A 151 -8.68 1.15 -22.97
CA PRO A 151 -9.14 2.31 -23.74
C PRO A 151 -8.62 3.66 -23.23
N GLY A 152 -8.01 3.70 -22.04
CA GLY A 152 -7.46 4.91 -21.42
C GLY A 152 -7.87 5.06 -19.95
N ASP A 153 -7.14 5.86 -19.19
CA ASP A 153 -7.33 5.93 -17.73
C ASP A 153 -8.64 6.62 -17.31
N ALA A 154 -9.30 7.36 -18.21
CA ALA A 154 -10.67 7.84 -18.01
C ALA A 154 -11.69 6.71 -17.76
N PHE A 155 -11.39 5.49 -18.24
CA PHE A 155 -12.22 4.30 -18.10
C PHE A 155 -11.78 3.39 -16.94
N SER A 156 -10.61 3.63 -16.35
CA SER A 156 -10.01 2.79 -15.30
C SER A 156 -10.93 2.62 -14.09
N TYR A 157 -11.64 3.69 -13.70
CA TYR A 157 -12.55 3.68 -12.57
C TYR A 157 -13.75 2.74 -12.76
N ASP A 158 -14.33 2.70 -13.97
CA ASP A 158 -15.44 1.78 -14.25
C ASP A 158 -14.93 0.34 -14.49
N ILE A 159 -13.75 0.17 -15.10
CA ILE A 159 -13.08 -1.14 -15.17
C ILE A 159 -12.92 -1.70 -13.75
N PHE A 160 -12.38 -0.91 -12.82
CA PHE A 160 -12.20 -1.31 -11.42
C PHE A 160 -13.55 -1.59 -10.72
N SER A 161 -14.59 -0.79 -11.00
CA SER A 161 -15.95 -1.05 -10.49
C SER A 161 -16.52 -2.37 -11.00
N GLN A 162 -16.36 -2.67 -12.28
CA GLN A 162 -16.85 -3.90 -12.89
C GLN A 162 -16.14 -5.14 -12.36
N ILE A 163 -14.83 -5.06 -12.10
CA ILE A 163 -14.08 -6.15 -11.45
C ILE A 163 -14.57 -6.36 -10.01
N GLY A 164 -14.72 -5.30 -9.23
CA GLY A 164 -15.29 -5.43 -7.88
C GLY A 164 -16.71 -6.00 -7.89
N ALA A 165 -17.56 -5.59 -8.84
CA ALA A 165 -18.92 -6.09 -8.99
C ALA A 165 -18.95 -7.57 -9.40
N LEU A 166 -18.01 -8.00 -10.24
CA LEU A 166 -17.83 -9.39 -10.66
C LEU A 166 -17.39 -10.27 -9.48
N ILE A 167 -16.54 -9.77 -8.59
CA ILE A 167 -16.12 -10.47 -7.37
C ILE A 167 -17.26 -10.55 -6.35
N LYS A 168 -18.00 -9.45 -6.17
CA LYS A 168 -19.06 -9.34 -5.16
C LYS A 168 -20.35 -10.07 -5.54
N ASN A 169 -20.74 -10.00 -6.81
CA ASN A 169 -22.03 -10.49 -7.29
C ASN A 169 -21.92 -11.69 -8.26
N GLY A 170 -20.71 -12.06 -8.67
CA GLY A 170 -20.49 -13.17 -9.58
C GLY A 170 -20.68 -14.53 -8.92
N GLU A 171 -20.88 -15.55 -9.76
CA GLU A 171 -20.86 -16.94 -9.30
C GLU A 171 -19.46 -17.27 -8.75
N PRO A 172 -19.32 -17.69 -7.47
CA PRO A 172 -18.02 -17.92 -6.85
C PRO A 172 -17.07 -18.84 -7.64
N GLY A 173 -17.64 -19.79 -8.39
CA GLY A 173 -16.88 -20.73 -9.23
C GLY A 173 -16.21 -20.13 -10.46
N ALA A 174 -16.48 -18.88 -10.82
CA ALA A 174 -15.91 -18.26 -12.02
C ALA A 174 -14.48 -17.72 -11.81
N ILE A 175 -14.14 -17.28 -10.60
CA ILE A 175 -12.89 -16.56 -10.30
C ILE A 175 -12.32 -16.96 -8.94
N LEU A 176 -13.16 -17.19 -7.93
CA LEU A 176 -12.73 -17.44 -6.55
C LEU A 176 -12.72 -18.92 -6.18
N GLN A 177 -12.66 -19.82 -7.16
CA GLN A 177 -12.68 -21.28 -6.94
C GLN A 177 -13.82 -21.79 -6.04
N GLY A 178 -14.98 -21.12 -6.06
CA GLY A 178 -16.13 -21.47 -5.24
C GLY A 178 -16.17 -20.81 -3.86
N LEU A 179 -15.19 -19.96 -3.51
CA LEU A 179 -15.17 -19.23 -2.24
C LEU A 179 -16.18 -18.06 -2.26
N PRO A 180 -17.17 -18.03 -1.34
CA PRO A 180 -18.20 -17.01 -1.33
C PRO A 180 -17.70 -15.70 -0.70
N ALA A 181 -17.51 -14.66 -1.51
CA ALA A 181 -17.14 -13.33 -1.02
C ALA A 181 -18.24 -12.76 -0.10
N GLN A 182 -17.92 -12.53 1.17
CA GLN A 182 -18.80 -11.88 2.15
C GLN A 182 -18.55 -10.37 2.21
N ARG A 183 -17.29 -9.97 1.99
CA ARG A 183 -16.81 -8.59 2.04
C ARG A 183 -15.81 -8.38 0.92
N VAL A 184 -15.83 -7.23 0.26
CA VAL A 184 -14.87 -6.86 -0.78
C VAL A 184 -14.23 -5.52 -0.43
N ILE A 185 -12.92 -5.51 -0.19
CA ILE A 185 -12.19 -4.30 0.23
C ILE A 185 -11.24 -3.89 -0.89
N ALA A 186 -11.31 -2.63 -1.32
CA ALA A 186 -10.38 -2.10 -2.32
C ALA A 186 -9.10 -1.58 -1.68
N LEU A 187 -7.97 -1.89 -2.29
CA LEU A 187 -6.63 -1.52 -1.83
C LEU A 187 -5.87 -0.77 -2.94
N GLY A 188 -5.00 0.16 -2.56
CA GLY A 188 -4.12 0.84 -3.49
C GLY A 188 -3.04 1.63 -2.76
N GLU A 189 -1.88 1.72 -3.37
CA GLU A 189 -0.66 2.30 -2.79
C GLU A 189 -0.08 3.36 -3.73
N SER A 190 0.44 4.47 -3.19
CA SER A 190 1.13 5.52 -3.96
C SER A 190 0.29 6.09 -5.11
N GLN A 191 0.66 5.80 -6.36
CA GLN A 191 -0.10 6.22 -7.52
C GLN A 191 -1.52 5.63 -7.52
N SER A 192 -1.68 4.32 -7.25
CA SER A 192 -3.02 3.74 -7.24
C SER A 192 -3.86 4.25 -6.06
N ALA A 193 -3.22 4.71 -4.98
CA ALA A 193 -3.88 5.43 -3.90
C ALA A 193 -4.43 6.82 -4.33
N MET A 194 -3.76 7.51 -5.26
CA MET A 194 -4.31 8.73 -5.89
C MET A 194 -5.55 8.42 -6.74
N PHE A 195 -5.54 7.32 -7.49
CA PHE A 195 -6.70 6.84 -8.25
C PHE A 195 -7.84 6.42 -7.33
N LEU A 196 -7.56 5.71 -6.23
CA LEU A 196 -8.57 5.39 -5.24
C LEU A 196 -9.15 6.64 -4.56
N THR A 197 -8.35 7.70 -4.37
CA THR A 197 -8.87 8.97 -3.85
C THR A 197 -9.93 9.56 -4.78
N THR A 198 -9.67 9.56 -6.10
CA THR A 198 -10.66 9.97 -7.11
C THR A 198 -11.86 9.04 -7.15
N TYR A 199 -11.63 7.72 -7.09
CA TYR A 199 -12.69 6.72 -7.07
C TYR A 199 -13.65 6.96 -5.89
N ILE A 200 -13.12 7.09 -4.67
CA ILE A 200 -13.90 7.30 -3.45
C ILE A 200 -14.68 8.61 -3.51
N ASN A 201 -14.05 9.68 -4.00
CA ASN A 201 -14.66 11.00 -4.05
C ASN A 201 -15.75 11.10 -5.13
N ALA A 202 -15.54 10.49 -6.30
CA ALA A 202 -16.42 10.67 -7.47
C ALA A 202 -17.27 9.45 -7.82
N VAL A 203 -16.70 8.25 -7.83
CA VAL A 203 -17.29 7.07 -8.50
C VAL A 203 -18.00 6.15 -7.51
N ASP A 204 -17.42 5.91 -6.34
CA ASP A 204 -18.03 5.06 -5.29
C ASP A 204 -19.47 5.44 -4.91
N PRO A 205 -19.86 6.74 -4.81
CA PRO A 205 -21.25 7.13 -4.53
C PRO A 205 -22.26 6.64 -5.58
N LEU A 206 -21.81 6.39 -6.81
CA LEU A 206 -22.63 5.84 -7.89
C LEU A 206 -22.52 4.32 -7.97
N ALA A 207 -21.29 3.79 -7.86
CA ALA A 207 -21.00 2.39 -8.09
C ALA A 207 -21.42 1.50 -6.91
N GLY A 208 -21.17 1.93 -5.66
CA GLY A 208 -21.63 1.24 -4.46
C GLY A 208 -21.08 -0.18 -4.26
N ILE A 209 -19.88 -0.47 -4.80
CA ILE A 209 -19.37 -1.84 -4.93
C ILE A 209 -18.63 -2.32 -3.69
N TYR A 210 -17.61 -1.59 -3.26
CA TYR A 210 -16.71 -2.05 -2.19
C TYR A 210 -17.32 -1.87 -0.80
N ASP A 211 -16.91 -2.70 0.17
CA ASP A 211 -17.37 -2.64 1.56
C ASP A 211 -16.41 -1.87 2.46
N GLY A 212 -15.21 -1.54 1.95
CA GLY A 212 -14.25 -0.66 2.60
C GLY A 212 -13.06 -0.35 1.68
N PHE A 213 -12.24 0.61 2.09
CA PHE A 213 -11.07 1.07 1.34
C PHE A 213 -9.83 1.17 2.22
N LEU A 214 -8.72 0.59 1.77
CA LEU A 214 -7.38 0.87 2.30
C LEU A 214 -6.63 1.74 1.30
N VAL A 215 -6.40 2.99 1.66
CA VAL A 215 -5.63 3.94 0.83
C VAL A 215 -4.26 4.13 1.46
N HIS A 216 -3.25 3.49 0.88
CA HIS A 216 -1.90 3.39 1.43
C HIS A 216 -0.97 4.38 0.70
N SER A 217 -0.23 5.18 1.44
CA SER A 217 0.85 6.04 0.93
C SER A 217 0.41 7.00 -0.20
N ARG A 218 -0.80 7.56 -0.08
CA ARG A 218 -1.25 8.64 -0.99
C ARG A 218 -0.55 9.97 -0.66
N PHE A 219 -0.48 10.84 -1.67
CA PHE A 219 -0.03 12.23 -1.53
C PHE A 219 -1.23 13.19 -1.31
N GLY A 220 -0.95 14.50 -1.35
CA GLY A 220 -1.98 15.54 -1.31
C GLY A 220 -2.97 15.44 -2.49
N PRO A 221 -2.52 15.44 -3.75
CA PRO A 221 -3.39 15.40 -4.92
C PRO A 221 -4.09 14.04 -5.14
N ALA A 222 -5.17 14.06 -5.91
CA ALA A 222 -5.84 12.87 -6.44
C ALA A 222 -5.58 12.72 -7.95
N ALA A 223 -5.88 11.57 -8.53
CA ALA A 223 -5.68 11.34 -9.97
C ALA A 223 -6.74 12.05 -10.82
N PRO A 224 -6.42 12.50 -12.06
CA PRO A 224 -7.41 13.09 -12.95
C PRO A 224 -8.58 12.16 -13.26
N LEU A 225 -9.79 12.74 -13.31
CA LEU A 225 -11.00 12.01 -13.70
C LEU A 225 -11.08 11.76 -15.21
N ASP A 226 -10.52 12.68 -16.01
CA ASP A 226 -10.61 12.70 -17.47
C ASP A 226 -9.58 11.82 -18.18
N GLY A 227 -8.68 11.17 -17.41
CA GLY A 227 -7.64 10.29 -17.92
C GLY A 227 -6.38 10.99 -18.43
N SER A 228 -6.22 12.30 -18.17
CA SER A 228 -4.92 12.98 -18.35
C SER A 228 -3.85 12.35 -17.45
N SER A 229 -2.58 12.42 -17.89
CA SER A 229 -1.46 11.85 -17.13
C SER A 229 -1.31 12.57 -15.80
N ILE A 230 -1.08 11.84 -14.71
CA ILE A 230 -0.80 12.43 -13.39
C ILE A 230 0.54 13.22 -13.38
N PHE A 231 1.36 13.07 -14.41
CA PHE A 231 2.64 13.75 -14.57
C PHE A 231 2.53 15.04 -15.39
N GLU A 232 1.38 15.31 -16.02
CA GLU A 232 1.14 16.57 -16.73
C GLU A 232 1.07 17.76 -15.75
N GLU A 233 1.71 18.88 -16.09
CA GLU A 233 1.68 20.11 -15.28
C GLU A 233 0.26 20.66 -15.05
N SER A 234 -0.67 20.37 -15.97
CA SER A 234 -2.08 20.77 -15.87
C SER A 234 -2.94 19.83 -15.01
N ALA A 235 -2.47 18.63 -14.69
CA ALA A 235 -3.15 17.73 -13.78
C ALA A 235 -3.13 18.37 -12.39
N ALA A 236 -4.27 18.94 -11.98
CA ALA A 236 -4.39 19.82 -10.83
C ALA A 236 -3.56 19.32 -9.63
N THR A 237 -2.47 20.03 -9.34
CA THR A 237 -1.55 19.82 -8.21
C THR A 237 -2.20 20.11 -6.86
N ARG A 238 -3.51 20.36 -6.84
CA ARG A 238 -4.23 20.78 -5.64
C ARG A 238 -4.47 19.58 -4.75
N ALA A 239 -4.11 19.72 -3.48
CA ALA A 239 -4.46 18.74 -2.47
C ALA A 239 -5.98 18.56 -2.35
N VAL A 240 -6.41 17.31 -2.21
CA VAL A 240 -7.84 16.94 -2.17
C VAL A 240 -8.12 16.09 -0.94
N ALA A 241 -9.04 16.57 -0.11
CA ALA A 241 -9.55 15.84 1.04
C ALA A 241 -10.50 14.71 0.58
N PHE A 242 -10.74 13.71 1.42
CA PHE A 242 -11.80 12.74 1.13
C PHE A 242 -13.16 13.38 1.39
N ARG A 243 -14.16 13.07 0.55
CA ARG A 243 -15.53 13.54 0.76
C ARG A 243 -16.00 13.24 2.19
N PRO A 244 -16.67 14.19 2.88
CA PRO A 244 -17.13 13.95 4.25
C PRO A 244 -18.15 12.81 4.37
N GLU A 245 -19.04 12.66 3.37
CA GLU A 245 -20.05 11.61 3.31
C GLU A 245 -19.50 10.37 2.61
N LEU A 246 -18.62 9.64 3.31
CA LEU A 246 -18.20 8.31 2.91
C LEU A 246 -19.36 7.33 3.04
N ARG A 247 -19.43 6.36 2.12
CA ARG A 247 -20.44 5.29 2.16
C ARG A 247 -20.03 4.13 3.07
N VAL A 248 -18.73 3.88 3.18
CA VAL A 248 -18.14 2.71 3.84
C VAL A 248 -16.86 3.10 4.58
N PRO A 249 -16.36 2.27 5.51
CA PRO A 249 -15.08 2.47 6.17
C PRO A 249 -13.92 2.73 5.20
N LEU A 250 -13.13 3.74 5.53
CA LEU A 250 -11.90 4.13 4.87
C LEU A 250 -10.80 4.24 5.92
N LEU A 251 -9.75 3.47 5.75
CA LEU A 251 -8.51 3.61 6.51
C LEU A 251 -7.42 4.04 5.55
N THR A 252 -6.75 5.15 5.87
CA THR A 252 -5.58 5.59 5.12
C THR A 252 -4.33 5.46 5.97
N VAL A 253 -3.29 4.83 5.40
CA VAL A 253 -1.97 4.69 6.02
C VAL A 253 -1.02 5.60 5.26
N ILE A 254 -0.35 6.51 5.94
CA ILE A 254 0.50 7.54 5.35
C ILE A 254 1.86 7.47 6.04
N THR A 255 2.95 7.41 5.27
CA THR A 255 4.31 7.40 5.85
C THR A 255 4.77 8.81 6.18
N GLU A 256 5.88 8.95 6.91
CA GLU A 256 6.49 10.26 7.13
C GLU A 256 6.87 10.93 5.80
N THR A 257 7.39 10.18 4.81
CA THR A 257 7.63 10.69 3.44
C THR A 257 6.35 11.27 2.84
N ASP A 258 5.24 10.55 2.95
CA ASP A 258 3.99 10.90 2.28
C ASP A 258 3.29 12.10 2.91
N VAL A 259 3.39 12.26 4.24
CA VAL A 259 2.90 13.45 4.93
C VAL A 259 3.63 14.69 4.44
N LEU A 260 4.96 14.62 4.41
CA LEU A 260 5.83 15.76 4.12
C LEU A 260 5.87 16.05 2.61
N GLY A 261 5.72 15.03 1.79
CA GLY A 261 5.86 15.10 0.34
C GLY A 261 7.32 15.02 -0.10
N GLY A 262 7.52 15.32 -1.38
CA GLY A 262 8.83 15.30 -2.02
C GLY A 262 8.70 15.89 -3.43
N PRO A 263 8.63 15.06 -4.49
CA PRO A 263 8.35 15.55 -5.85
C PRO A 263 6.92 16.07 -6.03
N ARG A 264 6.03 15.82 -5.06
CA ARG A 264 4.63 16.25 -5.04
C ARG A 264 4.27 16.77 -3.66
N ASP A 265 3.24 17.62 -3.61
CA ASP A 265 2.63 18.09 -2.37
C ASP A 265 2.23 16.90 -1.49
N GLY A 266 2.74 16.89 -0.26
CA GLY A 266 2.47 15.84 0.71
C GLY A 266 1.02 15.82 1.19
N TYR A 267 0.64 14.71 1.81
CA TYR A 267 -0.68 14.52 2.42
C TYR A 267 -1.00 15.58 3.49
N TYR A 268 0.00 16.25 4.06
CA TYR A 268 -0.18 17.40 4.97
C TYR A 268 -1.24 18.39 4.47
N PHE A 269 -1.21 18.72 3.17
CA PHE A 269 -2.14 19.69 2.57
C PHE A 269 -3.55 19.13 2.31
N ALA A 270 -3.73 17.81 2.36
CA ALA A 270 -5.01 17.12 2.24
C ALA A 270 -5.55 16.60 3.59
N ARG A 271 -4.85 16.88 4.70
CA ARG A 271 -5.24 16.41 6.03
C ARG A 271 -6.66 16.85 6.37
N GLN A 272 -7.39 15.92 6.96
CA GLN A 272 -8.69 16.17 7.55
C GLN A 272 -8.81 15.35 8.84
N PRO A 273 -9.61 15.79 9.81
CA PRO A 273 -9.83 15.01 11.01
C PRO A 273 -10.51 13.69 10.67
N ASP A 274 -10.16 12.63 11.41
CA ASP A 274 -10.92 11.39 11.46
C ASP A 274 -12.41 11.68 11.71
N ASN A 275 -13.29 10.91 11.07
CA ASN A 275 -14.74 11.05 11.23
C ASN A 275 -15.39 9.71 11.59
N GLU A 276 -16.69 9.53 11.32
CA GLU A 276 -17.38 8.28 11.62
C GLU A 276 -16.84 7.11 10.79
N LEU A 277 -16.39 7.33 9.55
CA LEU A 277 -15.97 6.32 8.58
C LEU A 277 -14.53 6.49 8.07
N LEU A 278 -13.80 7.51 8.51
CA LEU A 278 -12.40 7.73 8.16
C LEU A 278 -11.46 7.56 9.37
N ARG A 279 -10.40 6.78 9.17
CA ARG A 279 -9.20 6.77 10.01
C ARG A 279 -7.95 7.11 9.21
N VAL A 280 -7.11 7.98 9.74
CA VAL A 280 -5.80 8.36 9.18
C VAL A 280 -4.69 7.90 10.12
N TRP A 281 -3.81 7.05 9.61
CA TRP A 281 -2.67 6.51 10.34
C TRP A 281 -1.38 7.05 9.73
N GLU A 282 -0.73 8.00 10.40
CA GLU A 282 0.54 8.56 9.97
C GLU A 282 1.70 7.89 10.74
N ILE A 283 2.68 7.32 10.05
CA ILE A 283 3.73 6.49 10.68
C ILE A 283 5.01 7.30 10.85
N ALA A 284 5.43 7.53 12.10
CA ALA A 284 6.70 8.19 12.40
C ALA A 284 7.89 7.36 11.93
N GLY A 285 8.90 8.00 11.34
CA GLY A 285 10.14 7.37 10.90
C GLY A 285 10.02 6.38 9.74
N ALA A 286 8.84 6.24 9.12
CA ALA A 286 8.63 5.37 7.96
C ALA A 286 8.83 6.13 6.64
N ALA A 287 9.38 5.45 5.64
CA ALA A 287 9.51 5.99 4.29
C ALA A 287 8.42 5.46 3.36
N HIS A 288 8.19 6.12 2.21
CA HIS A 288 7.24 5.66 1.20
C HIS A 288 7.58 4.25 0.70
N ALA A 289 8.87 3.99 0.50
CA ALA A 289 9.45 2.68 0.26
C ALA A 289 10.70 2.52 1.12
N ASP A 290 11.08 1.29 1.46
CA ASP A 290 12.18 1.00 2.38
C ASP A 290 12.87 -0.32 2.01
N ASN A 291 13.83 -0.78 2.81
CA ASN A 291 14.46 -2.09 2.59
C ASN A 291 13.44 -3.24 2.47
N TYR A 292 12.28 -3.15 3.14
CA TYR A 292 11.29 -4.21 3.08
C TYR A 292 10.75 -4.35 1.66
N THR A 293 10.37 -3.24 1.03
CA THR A 293 9.75 -3.26 -0.31
C THR A 293 10.68 -3.79 -1.41
N ILE A 294 11.99 -3.58 -1.29
CA ILE A 294 12.95 -3.97 -2.34
C ILE A 294 13.75 -5.23 -2.05
N GLN A 295 13.76 -5.71 -0.80
CA GLN A 295 14.55 -6.89 -0.41
C GLN A 295 13.72 -7.90 0.38
N VAL A 296 13.20 -7.51 1.54
CA VAL A 296 12.66 -8.47 2.51
C VAL A 296 11.30 -9.04 2.06
N ALA A 297 10.41 -8.23 1.50
CA ALA A 297 9.06 -8.65 1.08
C ALA A 297 9.08 -9.87 0.13
N PHE A 298 10.09 -9.97 -0.72
CA PHE A 298 10.20 -11.08 -1.67
C PHE A 298 10.55 -12.42 -1.02
N ILE A 299 11.27 -12.38 0.11
CA ILE A 299 11.76 -13.59 0.80
C ILE A 299 10.92 -13.95 2.03
N ASP A 300 10.10 -13.02 2.52
CA ASP A 300 9.40 -13.13 3.79
C ASP A 300 8.12 -13.99 3.71
N SER A 301 8.28 -15.31 3.62
CA SER A 301 7.14 -16.23 3.61
C SER A 301 6.39 -16.33 4.96
N GLY A 302 6.79 -15.56 5.98
CA GLY A 302 6.38 -15.76 7.38
C GLY A 302 7.06 -16.96 8.07
N SER A 303 7.91 -17.70 7.33
CA SER A 303 8.68 -18.84 7.83
C SER A 303 10.13 -18.81 7.36
N ALA A 304 10.57 -17.72 6.75
CA ALA A 304 11.93 -17.55 6.29
C ALA A 304 12.91 -17.56 7.49
N PRO A 305 14.14 -18.08 7.34
CA PRO A 305 15.12 -18.06 8.41
C PRO A 305 15.40 -16.63 8.89
N LEU A 306 15.36 -16.41 10.20
CA LEU A 306 15.59 -15.11 10.83
C LEU A 306 16.85 -14.41 10.30
N GLU A 307 17.95 -15.15 10.15
CA GLU A 307 19.22 -14.66 9.60
C GLU A 307 19.11 -14.06 8.20
N THR A 308 18.20 -14.57 7.37
CA THR A 308 17.95 -14.08 6.01
C THR A 308 17.15 -12.77 6.07
N ILE A 309 16.13 -12.72 6.94
CA ILE A 309 15.34 -11.50 7.17
C ILE A 309 16.23 -10.39 7.74
N VAL A 310 17.04 -10.68 8.76
CA VAL A 310 18.01 -9.75 9.35
C VAL A 310 19.01 -9.24 8.30
N ALA A 311 19.49 -10.11 7.41
CA ALA A 311 20.36 -9.70 6.31
C ALA A 311 19.66 -8.70 5.36
N GLY A 312 18.39 -8.92 5.02
CA GLY A 312 17.61 -8.01 4.19
C GLY A 312 17.32 -6.65 4.84
N TYR A 313 17.30 -6.57 6.17
CA TYR A 313 17.21 -5.29 6.89
C TYR A 313 18.56 -4.62 7.16
N THR A 314 19.68 -5.19 6.68
CA THR A 314 20.98 -4.54 6.84
C THR A 314 20.97 -3.18 6.12
N PRO A 315 21.42 -2.08 6.76
CA PRO A 315 21.46 -0.77 6.14
C PRO A 315 22.20 -0.82 4.80
N THR A 316 21.59 -0.26 3.76
CA THR A 316 22.17 -0.20 2.43
C THR A 316 22.05 1.20 1.87
N ASN A 317 23.07 1.62 1.14
CA ASN A 317 23.08 2.83 0.32
C ASN A 317 23.07 2.50 -1.18
N MET A 318 22.80 1.24 -1.53
CA MET A 318 22.61 0.79 -2.90
C MET A 318 21.12 0.68 -3.21
N LEU A 319 20.61 1.57 -4.06
CA LEU A 319 19.22 1.60 -4.51
C LEU A 319 19.17 1.28 -6.00
N MET A 320 18.64 0.11 -6.36
CA MET A 320 18.44 -0.31 -7.76
C MET A 320 19.70 -0.16 -8.65
N GLY A 321 20.88 -0.46 -8.10
CA GLY A 321 22.16 -0.35 -8.80
C GLY A 321 22.81 1.03 -8.76
N GLN A 322 22.15 2.03 -8.15
CA GLN A 322 22.71 3.35 -7.89
C GLN A 322 23.25 3.43 -6.45
N GLN A 323 24.46 3.98 -6.31
CA GLN A 323 25.08 4.29 -5.03
C GLN A 323 24.60 5.67 -4.53
N LEU A 324 23.97 5.70 -3.35
CA LEU A 324 23.53 6.92 -2.67
C LEU A 324 24.57 7.40 -1.64
N ALA A 325 24.46 8.68 -1.25
CA ALA A 325 25.29 9.29 -0.23
C ALA A 325 24.90 8.91 1.22
N HIS A 326 23.72 8.32 1.40
CA HIS A 326 23.14 7.90 2.68
C HIS A 326 22.55 6.50 2.54
N ASN A 327 22.30 5.81 3.66
CA ASN A 327 21.51 4.59 3.62
C ASN A 327 20.03 4.95 3.51
N ILE A 328 19.30 4.17 2.73
CA ILE A 328 17.84 4.25 2.68
C ILE A 328 17.24 3.81 4.02
N ASN A 329 15.94 4.06 4.21
CA ASN A 329 15.24 3.61 5.39
C ASN A 329 15.23 2.07 5.46
N PHE A 330 15.62 1.54 6.62
CA PHE A 330 15.68 0.10 6.89
C PHE A 330 14.80 -0.32 8.08
N GLY A 331 13.96 0.59 8.59
CA GLY A 331 13.03 0.32 9.67
C GLY A 331 11.90 -0.60 9.20
N PRO A 332 11.55 -1.68 9.92
CA PRO A 332 10.51 -2.61 9.49
C PRO A 332 9.08 -2.13 9.80
N GLN A 333 8.95 -0.96 10.45
CA GLN A 333 7.68 -0.48 11.01
C GLN A 333 6.56 -0.30 9.97
N HIS A 334 6.90 0.06 8.73
CA HIS A 334 5.91 0.32 7.69
C HIS A 334 5.11 -0.95 7.37
N HIS A 335 5.80 -2.07 7.14
CA HIS A 335 5.21 -3.38 6.90
C HIS A 335 4.25 -3.82 8.02
N TYR A 336 4.69 -3.72 9.28
CA TYR A 336 3.88 -4.16 10.42
C TYR A 336 2.62 -3.31 10.65
N VAL A 337 2.72 -2.00 10.46
CA VAL A 337 1.57 -1.11 10.61
C VAL A 337 0.57 -1.31 9.47
N VAL A 338 1.01 -1.58 8.24
CA VAL A 338 0.08 -1.87 7.11
C VAL A 338 -0.66 -3.20 7.33
N GLN A 339 0.00 -4.22 7.88
CA GLN A 339 -0.69 -5.46 8.29
C GLN A 339 -1.77 -5.21 9.35
N ALA A 340 -1.44 -4.44 10.39
CA ALA A 340 -2.40 -4.07 11.43
C ALA A 340 -3.57 -3.24 10.87
N ALA A 341 -3.28 -2.29 9.97
CA ALA A 341 -4.29 -1.47 9.31
C ALA A 341 -5.27 -2.33 8.49
N LEU A 342 -4.77 -3.30 7.73
CA LEU A 342 -5.60 -4.23 6.96
C LEU A 342 -6.53 -5.03 7.88
N ALA A 343 -6.00 -5.60 8.97
CA ALA A 343 -6.78 -6.37 9.92
C ALA A 343 -7.84 -5.51 10.65
N ALA A 344 -7.47 -4.28 11.03
CA ALA A 344 -8.38 -3.32 11.66
C ALA A 344 -9.50 -2.90 10.71
N LEU A 345 -9.18 -2.60 9.44
CA LEU A 345 -10.18 -2.28 8.42
C LEU A 345 -11.11 -3.47 8.16
N ASN A 346 -10.58 -4.68 8.02
CA ASN A 346 -11.40 -5.88 7.84
C ASN A 346 -12.37 -6.09 9.02
N THR A 347 -11.89 -5.90 10.26
CA THR A 347 -12.73 -5.96 11.47
C THR A 347 -13.82 -4.89 11.43
N TRP A 348 -13.47 -3.68 11.04
CA TRP A 348 -14.41 -2.57 10.93
C TRP A 348 -15.52 -2.83 9.92
N VAL A 349 -15.16 -3.31 8.73
CA VAL A 349 -16.12 -3.71 7.70
C VAL A 349 -17.00 -4.87 8.19
N ALA A 350 -16.42 -5.84 8.90
CA ALA A 350 -17.14 -7.02 9.36
C ALA A 350 -18.11 -6.78 10.52
N THR A 351 -17.78 -5.85 11.42
CA THR A 351 -18.46 -5.72 12.71
C THR A 351 -19.04 -4.33 12.98
N GLY A 352 -18.60 -3.32 12.24
CA GLY A 352 -18.88 -1.92 12.52
C GLY A 352 -17.98 -1.31 13.61
N GLU A 353 -17.09 -2.09 14.24
CA GLU A 353 -16.15 -1.57 15.23
C GLU A 353 -15.03 -0.77 14.53
N PRO A 354 -14.92 0.54 14.77
CA PRO A 354 -13.97 1.36 14.04
C PRO A 354 -12.53 0.99 14.35
N ALA A 355 -11.67 1.07 13.34
CA ALA A 355 -10.23 1.00 13.56
C ALA A 355 -9.74 2.07 14.56
N PRO A 356 -8.65 1.81 15.30
CA PRO A 356 -8.05 2.76 16.23
C PRO A 356 -7.81 4.14 15.62
N ARG A 357 -7.96 5.19 16.44
CA ARG A 357 -7.56 6.56 16.07
C ARG A 357 -6.08 6.73 16.35
N ALA A 358 -5.37 7.43 15.48
CA ALA A 358 -3.98 7.81 15.69
C ALA A 358 -3.86 9.33 15.78
N ASP A 359 -2.95 9.82 16.63
CA ASP A 359 -2.55 11.22 16.57
C ASP A 359 -1.74 11.44 15.28
N PRO A 360 -1.87 12.60 14.62
CA PRO A 360 -1.07 12.91 13.44
C PRO A 360 0.40 13.15 13.81
N LEU A 361 1.29 13.05 12.83
CA LEU A 361 2.68 13.51 12.94
C LEU A 361 2.72 15.00 13.27
N GLU A 362 3.58 15.34 14.23
CA GLU A 362 3.90 16.74 14.52
C GLU A 362 4.72 17.30 13.37
N VAL A 363 4.14 18.29 12.69
CA VAL A 363 4.74 18.97 11.55
C VAL A 363 4.90 20.44 11.89
N ARG A 364 6.07 20.99 11.59
CA ARG A 364 6.31 22.43 11.61
C ARG A 364 6.31 22.97 10.19
N GLU A 365 5.76 24.16 10.03
CA GLU A 365 5.79 24.88 8.75
C GLU A 365 7.12 25.65 8.64
N SER A 366 7.80 25.48 7.51
CA SER A 366 9.01 26.21 7.11
C SER A 366 8.90 26.59 5.63
N ASP A 367 9.89 26.27 4.78
CA ASP A 367 9.76 26.35 3.31
C ASP A 367 8.90 25.20 2.73
N GLY A 368 8.42 24.32 3.61
CA GLY A 368 7.48 23.21 3.40
C GLY A 368 7.18 22.53 4.75
N PRO A 369 6.27 21.54 4.79
CA PRO A 369 6.05 20.73 5.98
C PRO A 369 7.33 19.97 6.33
N GLN A 370 7.75 20.04 7.59
CA GLN A 370 8.93 19.36 8.12
C GLN A 370 8.58 18.62 9.41
N PRO A 371 9.17 17.45 9.69
CA PRO A 371 8.89 16.71 10.91
C PRO A 371 9.48 17.45 12.11
N VAL A 372 8.81 17.36 13.25
CA VAL A 372 9.36 17.83 14.53
C VAL A 372 10.10 16.68 15.21
N PRO A 373 11.44 16.70 15.30
CA PRO A 373 12.18 15.60 15.91
C PRO A 373 12.09 15.57 17.44
N ASP A 374 12.21 14.37 18.01
CA ASP A 374 12.45 14.12 19.43
C ASP A 374 13.94 14.27 19.79
N GLY A 375 14.31 13.89 21.03
CA GLY A 375 15.69 13.98 21.51
C GLY A 375 16.70 13.06 20.81
N ASN A 376 16.22 12.08 20.04
CA ASN A 376 17.03 11.14 19.27
C ASN A 376 17.02 11.45 17.76
N GLY A 377 16.20 12.42 17.34
CA GLY A 377 16.08 12.85 15.95
C GLY A 377 15.02 12.09 15.16
N LEU A 378 14.09 11.38 15.83
CA LEU A 378 12.95 10.71 15.20
C LEU A 378 11.69 11.59 15.32
N ALA A 379 10.77 11.53 14.35
CA ALA A 379 9.60 12.40 14.34
C ALA A 379 8.64 12.16 15.51
N ARG A 380 8.12 13.24 16.10
CA ARG A 380 7.07 13.23 17.13
C ARG A 380 5.67 13.09 16.52
N GLY A 381 4.72 12.68 17.36
CA GLY A 381 3.36 12.38 16.93
C GLY A 381 3.30 11.14 16.04
N GLY A 382 2.17 10.91 15.39
CA GLY A 382 1.96 9.73 14.57
C GLY A 382 1.89 8.45 15.39
N ILE A 383 1.80 7.34 14.67
CA ILE A 383 2.05 6.01 15.20
C ILE A 383 3.56 5.87 15.40
N ARG A 384 3.97 5.86 16.66
CA ARG A 384 5.34 5.55 17.07
C ARG A 384 5.42 4.07 17.45
N THR A 385 6.23 3.33 16.72
CA THR A 385 6.45 1.89 16.93
C THR A 385 7.66 1.68 17.85
N PRO A 386 7.94 0.45 18.32
CA PRO A 386 9.09 0.18 19.17
C PRO A 386 10.44 0.60 18.57
N TRP A 387 10.58 0.58 17.24
CA TRP A 387 11.79 1.06 16.55
C TRP A 387 11.98 2.59 16.64
N VAL A 388 10.92 3.33 16.93
CA VAL A 388 10.92 4.78 17.11
C VAL A 388 11.02 5.17 18.59
N ASP A 389 10.30 4.47 19.46
CA ASP A 389 10.29 4.77 20.90
C ASP A 389 11.50 4.20 21.67
N VAL A 390 12.06 3.09 21.18
CA VAL A 390 13.25 2.43 21.74
C VAL A 390 14.29 2.26 20.62
N PRO A 391 14.82 3.36 20.06
CA PRO A 391 15.63 3.32 18.85
C PRO A 391 17.06 2.84 19.08
N ILE A 392 17.59 2.09 18.11
CA ILE A 392 19.04 1.85 17.93
C ILE A 392 19.58 2.53 16.66
N ALA A 393 18.70 3.24 15.94
CA ALA A 393 18.96 3.93 14.71
C ALA A 393 18.03 5.14 14.60
N ARG A 394 18.45 6.13 13.80
CA ARG A 394 17.56 7.18 13.32
C ARG A 394 17.05 6.78 11.95
N THR A 395 15.77 6.45 11.85
CA THR A 395 15.06 6.28 10.58
C THR A 395 14.19 7.50 10.30
N SER A 396 14.02 7.86 9.03
CA SER A 396 13.20 8.98 8.60
C SER A 396 12.58 8.71 7.24
N GLY A 397 11.43 9.35 7.00
CA GLY A 397 10.83 9.44 5.67
C GLY A 397 11.50 10.47 4.76
N LEU A 398 12.38 11.32 5.29
CA LEU A 398 13.18 12.25 4.49
C LEU A 398 14.36 11.50 3.84
N GLY A 399 14.39 11.47 2.51
CA GLY A 399 15.46 10.89 1.70
C GLY A 399 16.37 11.95 1.06
N GLY A 400 17.11 11.54 0.03
CA GLY A 400 18.02 12.42 -0.70
C GLY A 400 17.39 13.16 -1.88
N GLU A 401 18.02 14.25 -2.30
CA GLU A 401 17.55 15.14 -3.37
C GLU A 401 18.06 14.77 -4.77
N GLU A 402 18.88 13.71 -4.89
CA GLU A 402 19.55 13.34 -6.14
C GLU A 402 18.59 12.85 -7.23
N SER A 403 17.45 12.29 -6.83
CA SER A 403 16.45 11.70 -7.72
C SER A 403 15.11 11.54 -6.99
N ILE A 404 14.04 11.29 -7.73
CA ILE A 404 12.74 10.95 -7.12
C ILE A 404 12.85 9.66 -6.30
N MET A 405 13.61 8.68 -6.78
CA MET A 405 13.82 7.42 -6.08
C MET A 405 14.58 7.59 -4.76
N SER A 406 15.65 8.39 -4.73
CA SER A 406 16.34 8.69 -3.47
C SER A 406 15.47 9.44 -2.48
N ALA A 407 14.54 10.29 -2.95
CA ALA A 407 13.66 11.07 -2.09
C ALA A 407 12.62 10.19 -1.38
N ILE A 408 12.03 9.21 -2.08
CA ILE A 408 10.93 8.40 -1.54
C ILE A 408 11.38 7.24 -0.64
N PHE A 409 12.66 6.87 -0.70
CA PHE A 409 13.21 5.76 0.08
C PHE A 409 13.64 6.15 1.51
N GLY A 410 13.45 7.42 1.88
CA GLY A 410 13.81 7.95 3.19
C GLY A 410 15.30 7.78 3.50
N SER A 411 15.62 7.81 4.80
CA SER A 411 16.99 7.64 5.26
C SER A 411 17.08 6.85 6.56
N GLY A 412 18.25 6.26 6.79
CA GLY A 412 18.55 5.50 8.01
C GLY A 412 20.01 5.64 8.45
N GLU A 413 20.23 5.83 9.74
CA GLU A 413 21.57 5.88 10.35
C GLU A 413 21.58 5.08 11.65
N LEU A 414 22.43 4.06 11.75
CA LEU A 414 22.65 3.35 13.02
C LEU A 414 23.30 4.30 14.03
N PHE A 415 22.89 4.22 15.29
CA PHE A 415 23.56 4.95 16.35
C PHE A 415 24.95 4.40 16.64
N ASP A 416 25.88 5.30 16.97
CA ASP A 416 27.21 4.92 17.43
C ASP A 416 27.18 4.23 18.81
N ALA A 417 28.28 3.57 19.16
CA ALA A 417 28.39 2.81 20.40
C ALA A 417 28.17 3.68 21.65
N ASP A 418 28.64 4.93 21.64
CA ASP A 418 28.49 5.86 22.75
C ASP A 418 27.02 6.26 22.95
N THR A 419 26.28 6.47 21.86
CA THR A 419 24.83 6.74 21.89
C THR A 419 24.07 5.53 22.39
N ILE A 420 24.38 4.33 21.90
CA ILE A 420 23.75 3.08 22.38
C ILE A 420 24.02 2.88 23.87
N GLN A 421 25.26 3.06 24.34
CA GLN A 421 25.61 2.93 25.75
C GLN A 421 24.91 3.99 26.63
N ARG A 422 24.73 5.20 26.12
CA ARG A 422 24.01 6.28 26.81
C ARG A 422 22.51 5.99 26.92
N LEU A 423 21.89 5.47 25.86
CA LEU A 423 20.46 5.12 25.86
C LEU A 423 20.17 3.86 26.67
N TYR A 424 21.06 2.86 26.59
CA TYR A 424 20.90 1.55 27.20
C TYR A 424 22.14 1.18 28.05
N PRO A 425 22.38 1.86 29.19
CA PRO A 425 23.53 1.55 30.07
C PRO A 425 23.52 0.12 30.64
N GLY A 426 22.36 -0.53 30.68
CA GLY A 426 22.18 -1.95 31.01
C GLY A 426 22.34 -2.90 29.82
N GLY A 427 22.77 -2.39 28.65
CA GLY A 427 23.04 -3.17 27.45
C GLY A 427 21.79 -3.81 26.84
N ALA A 428 22.00 -4.93 26.14
CA ALA A 428 20.96 -5.63 25.38
C ALA A 428 19.75 -6.03 26.23
N THR A 429 19.96 -6.41 27.49
CA THR A 429 18.85 -6.77 28.40
C THR A 429 17.91 -5.58 28.63
N GLN A 430 18.46 -4.41 28.98
CA GLN A 430 17.64 -3.21 29.18
C GLN A 430 16.94 -2.79 27.89
N TYR A 431 17.64 -2.86 26.76
CA TYR A 431 17.06 -2.57 25.45
C TYR A 431 15.86 -3.48 25.17
N LEU A 432 16.02 -4.79 25.28
CA LEU A 432 14.96 -5.76 24.96
C LEU A 432 13.77 -5.65 25.91
N GLU A 433 13.99 -5.37 27.20
CA GLU A 433 12.90 -5.11 28.15
C GLU A 433 12.11 -3.85 27.78
N SER A 434 12.81 -2.77 27.44
CA SER A 434 12.18 -1.51 27.03
C SER A 434 11.44 -1.66 25.70
N PHE A 435 12.06 -2.35 24.74
CA PHE A 435 11.51 -2.60 23.41
C PHE A 435 10.27 -3.50 23.49
N ALA A 436 10.31 -4.54 24.32
CA ALA A 436 9.14 -5.39 24.57
C ALA A 436 7.98 -4.60 25.17
N ALA A 437 8.24 -3.70 26.14
CA ALA A 437 7.19 -2.86 26.72
C ALA A 437 6.56 -1.91 25.69
N ALA A 438 7.38 -1.29 24.83
CA ALA A 438 6.89 -0.47 23.73
C ALA A 438 6.09 -1.29 22.70
N LEU A 439 6.50 -2.53 22.44
CA LEU A 439 5.79 -3.44 21.55
C LEU A 439 4.42 -3.82 22.10
N GLU A 440 4.31 -4.15 23.39
CA GLU A 440 2.99 -4.39 24.00
C GLU A 440 2.10 -3.16 23.86
N ALA A 441 2.63 -1.96 24.11
CA ALA A 441 1.83 -0.73 23.98
C ALA A 441 1.33 -0.51 22.55
N ALA A 442 2.14 -0.82 21.54
CA ALA A 442 1.74 -0.74 20.13
C ALA A 442 0.70 -1.82 19.75
N ILE A 443 0.82 -3.02 20.32
CA ILE A 443 -0.16 -4.12 20.15
C ILE A 443 -1.49 -3.77 20.82
N ASP A 444 -1.47 -3.31 22.06
CA ASP A 444 -2.65 -2.92 22.84
C ASP A 444 -3.39 -1.74 22.20
N SER A 445 -2.64 -0.84 21.54
CA SER A 445 -3.21 0.28 20.77
C SER A 445 -3.74 -0.14 19.39
N GLY A 446 -3.51 -1.40 18.97
CA GLY A 446 -3.97 -1.95 17.70
C GLY A 446 -3.15 -1.55 16.48
N PHE A 447 -1.95 -0.99 16.66
CA PHE A 447 -1.07 -0.55 15.57
C PHE A 447 -0.03 -1.61 15.15
N ILE A 448 0.10 -2.69 15.92
CA ILE A 448 0.87 -3.89 15.59
C ILE A 448 0.02 -5.12 15.93
N LEU A 449 0.09 -6.17 15.13
CA LEU A 449 -0.63 -7.41 15.42
C LEU A 449 0.11 -8.24 16.46
N ALA A 450 -0.62 -8.79 17.44
CA ALA A 450 -0.06 -9.68 18.44
C ALA A 450 0.61 -10.92 17.84
N ALA A 451 0.17 -11.35 16.66
CA ALA A 451 0.75 -12.48 15.93
C ALA A 451 2.19 -12.21 15.45
N ASP A 452 2.59 -10.94 15.29
CA ASP A 452 3.95 -10.56 14.89
C ASP A 452 4.88 -10.34 16.09
N ARG A 453 4.36 -10.42 17.32
CA ARG A 453 5.13 -10.12 18.53
C ARG A 453 6.42 -10.93 18.66
N ALA A 454 6.36 -12.24 18.42
CA ALA A 454 7.49 -13.14 18.66
C ALA A 454 8.68 -12.79 17.76
N GLU A 455 8.44 -12.68 16.46
CA GLU A 455 9.48 -12.34 15.49
C GLU A 455 10.01 -10.91 15.63
N ILE A 456 9.17 -9.96 16.04
CA ILE A 456 9.60 -8.58 16.24
C ILE A 456 10.65 -8.53 17.37
N LEU A 457 10.46 -9.34 18.42
CA LEU A 457 11.45 -9.47 19.49
C LEU A 457 12.71 -10.21 19.02
N GLU A 458 12.58 -11.23 18.18
CA GLU A 458 13.73 -11.92 17.58
C GLU A 458 14.55 -10.98 16.68
N LEU A 459 13.89 -10.16 15.86
CA LEU A 459 14.52 -9.14 15.03
C LEU A 459 15.21 -8.08 15.88
N ALA A 460 14.55 -7.58 16.93
CA ALA A 460 15.13 -6.61 17.85
C ALA A 460 16.41 -7.17 18.52
N ALA A 461 16.36 -8.42 18.98
CA ALA A 461 17.52 -9.09 19.57
C ALA A 461 18.66 -9.28 18.57
N ALA A 462 18.35 -9.69 17.34
CA ALA A 462 19.34 -9.96 16.30
C ALA A 462 19.98 -8.68 15.73
N THR A 463 19.28 -7.55 15.79
CA THR A 463 19.74 -6.26 15.26
C THR A 463 20.41 -5.37 16.30
N TYR A 464 20.29 -5.69 17.59
CA TYR A 464 20.95 -4.91 18.65
C TYR A 464 22.49 -4.91 18.50
N PRO A 465 23.14 -3.73 18.46
CA PRO A 465 24.60 -3.65 18.30
C PRO A 465 25.37 -4.34 19.43
N GLY A 466 26.31 -5.22 19.08
CA GLY A 466 27.20 -5.88 20.05
C GLY A 466 26.68 -7.16 20.70
N GLY A 467 25.54 -7.70 20.23
CA GLY A 467 24.91 -8.93 20.76
C GLY A 467 25.45 -10.27 20.25
N ARG A 468 26.50 -10.29 19.40
CA ARG A 468 27.21 -11.54 19.07
C ARG A 468 28.39 -11.72 20.03
N ALA A 469 28.15 -12.42 21.14
CA ALA A 469 29.17 -13.08 21.94
C ALA A 469 29.13 -14.59 21.66
#